data_AF-A0A2S0NEM9-F1
#
_entry.id   AF-A0A2S0NEM9-F1
#
_cell.length_a   1.000
_cell.length_b   1.000
_cell.length_c   1.000
_cell.angle_alpha   90.00
_cell.angle_beta   90.00
_cell.angle_gamma   90.00
#
_symmetry.space_group_name_H-M   'P 1'
#
loop_
_entity.id
_entity.type
_entity.pdbx_description
1 polymer ?
#
loop_
_entity_poly.entity_id
_entity_poly.type
_entity_poly.pdbx_seq_one_letter_code
_entity_poly.pdbx_strand_id
1 'polypeptide(L)'
;MFKSMFRLMHGQLPVGAGCLDDRNALALIDHQARVATRDLALARRELAAAVASERSEAHRLRNLRSRMATLDGRAVAAVRAGFADMAEETAADIATIATDVLVGSQCLKVLVAEIERQKQRIADAELRLTRCDRGRRIVMAEKAVRALRERTTGRAEEDGQLLAEAEATLACLRRSQMQGLSTRAPAPRQPAALPGVFAGPPSQRRSPSAAEVLVGIRNRAMMASRVA
;
A
#
# COMPACT_ATOMS: atom_id res chain seq x y z
N MET A 1 -8.66 -23.80 8.82
CA MET A 1 -7.99 -22.88 7.86
C MET A 1 -8.63 -21.49 7.80
N PHE A 2 -9.95 -21.33 7.64
CA PHE A 2 -10.62 -20.01 7.58
C PHE A 2 -10.50 -19.13 8.85
N LYS A 3 -10.39 -19.74 10.05
CA LYS A 3 -10.23 -19.03 11.33
C LYS A 3 -8.87 -18.34 11.51
N SER A 4 -7.86 -18.65 10.69
CA SER A 4 -6.56 -17.98 10.71
C SER A 4 -6.56 -16.73 9.83
N MET A 5 -7.27 -16.78 8.71
CA MET A 5 -7.45 -15.63 7.81
C MET A 5 -8.36 -14.56 8.43
N PHE A 6 -9.37 -14.96 9.20
CA PHE A 6 -10.23 -14.04 9.96
C PHE A 6 -9.49 -13.34 11.11
N ARG A 7 -8.47 -13.98 11.70
CA ARG A 7 -7.60 -13.38 12.73
C ARG A 7 -6.69 -12.28 12.19
N LEU A 8 -6.24 -12.41 10.94
CA LEU A 8 -5.49 -11.34 10.24
C LEU A 8 -6.37 -10.13 9.92
N MET A 9 -7.67 -10.34 9.74
CA MET A 9 -8.63 -9.31 9.35
C MET A 9 -9.07 -8.41 10.52
N HIS A 10 -8.85 -8.82 11.77
CA HIS A 10 -9.24 -8.09 12.98
C HIS A 10 -8.09 -7.61 13.88
N GLY A 11 -6.83 -7.71 13.43
CA GLY A 11 -5.71 -7.03 14.10
C GLY A 11 -5.36 -7.56 15.50
N GLN A 12 -5.73 -8.80 15.83
CA GLN A 12 -5.28 -9.46 17.06
C GLN A 12 -4.29 -10.57 16.73
N LEU A 13 -3.00 -10.23 16.72
CA LEU A 13 -1.93 -11.23 16.73
C LEU A 13 -1.43 -11.41 18.17
N PRO A 14 -1.51 -12.63 18.74
CA PRO A 14 -0.56 -13.02 19.77
C PRO A 14 0.83 -13.10 19.13
N VAL A 15 1.78 -12.42 19.77
CA VAL A 15 3.21 -12.46 19.47
C VAL A 15 3.67 -13.93 19.51
N GLY A 16 3.85 -14.58 18.37
CA GLY A 16 4.28 -15.99 18.36
C GLY A 16 4.05 -16.82 17.09
N ALA A 17 3.37 -16.32 16.06
CA ALA A 17 3.33 -17.01 14.77
C ALA A 17 4.58 -16.65 13.94
N GLY A 18 5.70 -17.30 14.26
CA GLY A 18 6.89 -17.28 13.42
C GLY A 18 6.62 -17.82 12.03
N CYS A 19 7.15 -17.12 11.02
CA CYS A 19 7.50 -17.63 9.70
C CYS A 19 6.37 -17.98 8.72
N LEU A 20 5.41 -17.06 8.51
CA LEU A 20 5.02 -16.84 7.10
C LEU A 20 6.18 -16.06 6.47
N ASP A 21 6.97 -16.74 5.65
CA ASP A 21 8.08 -16.14 4.91
C ASP A 21 7.61 -14.83 4.26
N ASP A 22 8.23 -13.68 4.57
CA ASP A 22 7.70 -12.36 4.17
C ASP A 22 7.62 -12.20 2.64
N ARG A 23 8.29 -13.09 1.89
CA ARG A 23 8.15 -13.22 0.43
C ARG A 23 6.74 -13.69 0.03
N ASN A 24 6.17 -14.64 0.75
CA ASN A 24 4.84 -15.18 0.49
C ASN A 24 3.73 -14.17 0.85
N ALA A 25 3.94 -13.33 1.87
CA ALA A 25 2.97 -12.30 2.26
C ALA A 25 2.76 -11.23 1.18
N LEU A 26 3.84 -10.67 0.61
CA LEU A 26 3.72 -9.71 -0.50
C LEU A 26 3.13 -10.33 -1.75
N ALA A 27 3.56 -11.54 -2.11
CA ALA A 27 3.05 -12.24 -3.30
C ALA A 27 1.53 -12.49 -3.19
N LEU A 28 1.04 -12.83 -2.00
CA LEU A 28 -0.39 -12.99 -1.75
C LEU A 28 -1.16 -11.67 -1.85
N ILE A 29 -0.64 -10.58 -1.28
CA ILE A 29 -1.26 -9.25 -1.39
C ILE A 29 -1.32 -8.80 -2.85
N ASP A 30 -0.23 -8.98 -3.61
CA ASP A 30 -0.18 -8.64 -5.03
C ASP A 30 -1.15 -9.49 -5.84
N HIS A 31 -1.30 -10.77 -5.51
CA HIS A 31 -2.31 -11.63 -6.13
C HIS A 31 -3.73 -11.11 -5.84
N GLN A 32 -4.05 -10.81 -4.58
CA GLN A 32 -5.37 -10.28 -4.20
C GLN A 32 -5.66 -8.93 -4.87
N ALA A 33 -4.66 -8.06 -4.99
CA ALA A 33 -4.79 -6.80 -5.71
C ALA A 33 -5.09 -7.03 -7.21
N ARG A 34 -4.39 -7.97 -7.86
CA ARG A 34 -4.66 -8.32 -9.27
C ARG A 34 -6.06 -8.88 -9.47
N VAL A 35 -6.53 -9.73 -8.57
CA VAL A 35 -7.90 -10.27 -8.60
C VAL A 35 -8.92 -9.14 -8.45
N ALA A 36 -8.77 -8.27 -7.45
CA ALA A 36 -9.66 -7.15 -7.23
C ALA A 36 -9.69 -6.15 -8.41
N THR A 37 -8.55 -5.89 -9.05
CA THR A 37 -8.48 -5.06 -10.27
C THR A 37 -9.22 -5.69 -11.44
N ARG A 38 -9.12 -7.01 -11.64
CA ARG A 38 -9.87 -7.72 -12.68
C ARG A 38 -11.37 -7.68 -12.41
N ASP A 39 -11.77 -7.96 -11.18
CA ASP A 39 -13.17 -7.90 -10.75
C ASP A 39 -13.76 -6.50 -10.96
N LEU A 40 -13.00 -5.44 -10.61
CA LEU A 40 -13.40 -4.05 -10.84
C LEU A 40 -13.58 -3.75 -12.34
N ALA A 41 -12.65 -4.18 -13.18
CA ALA A 41 -12.72 -3.96 -14.62
C ALA A 41 -13.94 -4.68 -15.24
N LEU A 42 -14.21 -5.91 -14.82
CA LEU A 42 -15.38 -6.68 -15.26
C LEU A 42 -16.68 -6.02 -14.80
N ALA A 43 -16.80 -5.68 -13.51
CA ALA A 43 -17.99 -5.04 -12.95
C ALA A 43 -18.31 -3.70 -13.63
N ARG A 44 -17.29 -2.89 -13.98
CA ARG A 44 -17.48 -1.64 -14.73
C ARG A 44 -18.00 -1.86 -16.15
N ARG A 45 -17.52 -2.90 -16.84
CA ARG A 45 -18.01 -3.27 -18.18
C ARG A 45 -19.46 -3.78 -18.11
N GLU A 46 -19.75 -4.65 -17.15
CA GLU A 46 -21.10 -5.17 -16.90
C GLU A 46 -22.07 -4.03 -16.55
N LEU A 47 -21.66 -3.10 -15.68
CA LEU A 47 -22.45 -1.91 -15.35
C LEU A 47 -22.75 -1.06 -16.60
N ALA A 48 -21.74 -0.81 -17.45
CA ALA A 48 -21.94 -0.03 -18.67
C ALA A 48 -22.94 -0.71 -19.62
N ALA A 49 -22.84 -2.03 -19.78
CA ALA A 49 -23.78 -2.81 -20.58
C ALA A 49 -25.21 -2.76 -19.98
N ALA A 50 -25.35 -2.92 -18.66
CA ALA A 50 -26.63 -2.87 -17.97
C ALA A 50 -27.31 -1.50 -18.10
N VAL A 51 -26.54 -0.41 -17.95
CA VAL A 51 -27.03 0.97 -18.14
C VAL A 51 -27.44 1.23 -19.60
N ALA A 52 -26.69 0.72 -20.57
CA ALA A 52 -27.06 0.84 -21.98
C ALA A 52 -28.39 0.12 -22.28
N SER A 53 -28.54 -1.11 -21.77
CA SER A 53 -29.78 -1.88 -21.90
C SER A 53 -30.97 -1.21 -21.20
N GLU A 54 -30.78 -0.68 -19.99
CA GLU A 54 -31.81 0.06 -19.24
C GLU A 54 -32.30 1.27 -20.03
N ARG A 55 -31.37 2.08 -20.58
CA ARG A 55 -31.74 3.25 -21.39
C ARG A 55 -32.49 2.88 -22.66
N SER A 56 -32.02 1.82 -23.35
CA SER A 56 -32.68 1.33 -24.56
C SER A 56 -34.11 0.87 -24.25
N GLU A 57 -34.29 0.08 -23.19
CA GLU A 57 -35.61 -0.44 -22.83
C GLU A 57 -36.53 0.66 -22.29
N ALA A 58 -35.99 1.63 -21.54
CA ALA A 58 -36.74 2.80 -21.08
C ALA A 58 -37.19 3.68 -22.26
N HIS A 59 -36.38 3.79 -23.32
CA HIS A 59 -36.78 4.48 -24.54
C HIS A 59 -37.87 3.71 -25.30
N ARG A 60 -37.70 2.40 -25.49
CA ARG A 60 -38.72 1.54 -26.10
C ARG A 60 -40.06 1.62 -25.36
N LEU A 61 -40.04 1.55 -24.03
CA LEU A 61 -41.22 1.63 -23.19
C LEU A 61 -41.95 2.98 -23.31
N ARG A 62 -41.20 4.08 -23.40
CA ARG A 62 -41.77 5.41 -23.65
C ARG A 62 -42.49 5.47 -25.01
N ASN A 63 -41.87 4.90 -26.05
CA ASN A 63 -42.46 4.88 -27.38
C ASN A 63 -43.75 4.03 -27.41
N LEU A 64 -43.74 2.85 -26.76
CA LEU A 64 -44.93 2.01 -26.63
C LEU A 64 -46.06 2.72 -25.88
N ARG A 65 -45.77 3.38 -24.76
CA ARG A 65 -46.77 4.15 -23.99
C ARG A 65 -47.35 5.31 -24.81
N SER A 66 -46.52 6.01 -25.59
CA SER A 66 -46.98 7.08 -26.48
C SER A 66 -47.90 6.54 -27.59
N ARG A 67 -47.56 5.39 -28.17
CA ARG A 67 -48.38 4.73 -29.18
C ARG A 67 -49.72 4.27 -28.59
N MET A 68 -49.69 3.67 -27.40
CA MET A 68 -50.90 3.26 -26.67
C MET A 68 -51.83 4.44 -26.43
N ALA A 69 -51.32 5.56 -25.90
CA ALA A 69 -52.12 6.78 -25.69
C ALA A 69 -52.73 7.35 -26.98
N THR A 70 -52.00 7.22 -28.10
CA THR A 70 -52.52 7.63 -29.42
C THR A 70 -53.66 6.73 -29.88
N LEU A 71 -53.54 5.41 -29.67
CA LEU A 71 -54.60 4.44 -29.98
C LEU A 71 -55.80 4.60 -29.05
N ASP A 72 -55.58 4.89 -27.76
CA ASP A 72 -56.64 5.18 -26.80
C ASP A 72 -57.50 6.36 -27.28
N GLY A 73 -56.87 7.45 -27.73
CA GLY A 73 -57.57 8.59 -28.30
C GLY A 73 -58.40 8.24 -29.54
N ARG A 74 -57.87 7.37 -30.41
CA ARG A 74 -58.58 6.88 -31.61
C ARG A 74 -59.75 5.97 -31.26
N ALA A 75 -59.56 5.05 -30.31
CA ALA A 75 -60.62 4.16 -29.82
C ALA A 75 -61.78 4.97 -29.24
N VAL A 76 -61.49 5.97 -28.40
CA VAL A 76 -62.51 6.87 -27.84
C VAL A 76 -63.26 7.63 -28.94
N ALA A 77 -62.57 8.10 -29.97
CA ALA A 77 -63.19 8.78 -31.10
C ALA A 77 -64.10 7.83 -31.91
N ALA A 78 -63.67 6.60 -32.17
CA ALA A 78 -64.45 5.57 -32.87
C ALA A 78 -65.73 5.21 -32.12
N VAL A 79 -65.63 5.01 -30.79
CA VAL A 79 -66.79 4.77 -29.92
C VAL A 79 -67.79 5.92 -29.98
N ARG A 80 -67.32 7.18 -29.89
CA ARG A 80 -68.18 8.37 -29.97
C ARG A 80 -68.86 8.52 -31.33
N ALA A 81 -68.21 8.08 -32.40
CA ALA A 81 -68.75 8.11 -33.75
C ALA A 81 -69.66 6.91 -34.08
N GLY A 82 -69.81 5.95 -33.16
CA GLY A 82 -70.65 4.76 -33.35
C GLY A 82 -70.00 3.65 -34.19
N PHE A 83 -68.69 3.73 -34.46
CA PHE A 83 -67.95 2.70 -35.20
C PHE A 83 -67.46 1.59 -34.26
N ALA A 84 -68.37 0.68 -33.89
CA ALA A 84 -68.11 -0.38 -32.91
C ALA A 84 -66.98 -1.33 -33.33
N ASP A 85 -66.99 -1.83 -34.58
CA ASP A 85 -66.00 -2.78 -35.07
C ASP A 85 -64.57 -2.20 -35.02
N MET A 86 -64.42 -0.93 -35.41
CA MET A 86 -63.14 -0.21 -35.36
C MET A 86 -62.66 0.02 -33.93
N ALA A 87 -63.59 0.27 -33.00
CA ALA A 87 -63.26 0.41 -31.59
C ALA A 87 -62.79 -0.93 -30.98
N GLU A 88 -63.40 -2.04 -31.38
CA GLU A 88 -63.02 -3.39 -30.93
C GLU A 88 -61.63 -3.79 -31.45
N GLU A 89 -61.35 -3.56 -32.73
CA GLU A 89 -60.02 -3.80 -33.32
C GLU A 89 -58.94 -2.95 -32.62
N THR A 90 -59.22 -1.66 -32.41
CA THR A 90 -58.28 -0.76 -31.71
C THR A 90 -58.05 -1.20 -30.26
N ALA A 91 -59.08 -1.71 -29.58
CA ALA A 91 -58.96 -2.24 -28.22
C ALA A 91 -58.08 -3.50 -28.16
N ALA A 92 -58.16 -4.39 -29.15
CA ALA A 92 -57.29 -5.56 -29.25
C ALA A 92 -55.81 -5.17 -29.45
N ASP A 93 -55.55 -4.17 -30.29
CA ASP A 93 -54.20 -3.60 -30.47
C ASP A 93 -53.65 -2.99 -29.19
N ILE A 94 -54.47 -2.23 -28.46
CA ILE A 94 -54.12 -1.64 -27.16
C ILE A 94 -53.78 -2.75 -26.16
N ALA A 95 -54.56 -3.84 -26.10
CA ALA A 95 -54.31 -4.95 -25.17
C ALA A 95 -52.95 -5.63 -25.43
N THR A 96 -52.56 -5.76 -26.70
CA THR A 96 -51.26 -6.32 -27.09
C THR A 96 -50.12 -5.40 -26.64
N ILE A 97 -50.21 -4.09 -26.93
CA ILE A 97 -49.20 -3.11 -26.50
C ILE A 97 -49.14 -3.00 -24.97
N ALA A 98 -50.28 -3.08 -24.28
CA ALA A 98 -50.33 -3.04 -22.82
C ALA A 98 -49.58 -4.23 -22.20
N THR A 99 -49.69 -5.41 -22.80
CA THR A 99 -48.92 -6.60 -22.39
C THR A 99 -47.42 -6.36 -22.57
N ASP A 100 -46.99 -5.81 -23.71
CA ASP A 100 -45.59 -5.45 -23.95
C ASP A 100 -45.07 -4.41 -22.96
N VAL A 101 -45.88 -3.40 -22.63
CA VAL A 101 -45.54 -2.39 -21.61
C VAL A 101 -45.37 -3.03 -20.24
N LEU A 102 -46.23 -3.99 -19.89
CA LEU A 102 -46.12 -4.72 -18.63
C LEU A 102 -44.81 -5.52 -18.57
N VAL A 103 -44.51 -6.31 -19.61
CA VAL A 103 -43.27 -7.09 -19.70
C VAL A 103 -42.04 -6.18 -19.68
N GLY A 104 -42.02 -5.12 -20.50
CA GLY A 104 -40.92 -4.15 -20.53
C GLY A 104 -40.70 -3.47 -19.18
N SER A 105 -41.77 -3.17 -18.44
CA SER A 105 -41.68 -2.60 -17.09
C SER A 105 -41.05 -3.57 -16.08
N GLN A 106 -41.30 -4.87 -16.22
CA GLN A 106 -40.66 -5.91 -15.40
C GLN A 106 -39.18 -6.05 -15.75
N CYS A 107 -38.84 -6.05 -17.04
CA CYS A 107 -37.44 -6.04 -17.49
C CYS A 107 -36.66 -4.84 -16.93
N LEU A 108 -37.24 -3.63 -16.94
CA LEU A 108 -36.61 -2.45 -16.34
C LEU A 108 -36.34 -2.61 -14.84
N LYS A 109 -37.30 -3.19 -14.09
CA LYS A 109 -37.09 -3.44 -12.65
C LYS A 109 -35.88 -4.35 -12.41
N VAL A 110 -35.74 -5.41 -13.22
CA VAL A 110 -34.59 -6.33 -13.13
C VAL A 110 -33.28 -5.61 -13.49
N LEU A 111 -33.26 -4.80 -14.55
CA LEU A 111 -32.08 -4.06 -14.97
C LEU A 111 -31.62 -3.04 -13.92
N VAL A 112 -32.57 -2.31 -13.30
CA VAL A 112 -32.25 -1.37 -12.22
C VAL A 112 -31.65 -2.09 -11.02
N ALA A 113 -32.21 -3.23 -10.62
CA ALA A 113 -31.65 -4.04 -9.53
C ALA A 113 -30.23 -4.53 -9.85
N GLU A 114 -29.98 -4.96 -11.08
CA GLU A 114 -28.65 -5.41 -11.51
C GLU A 114 -27.65 -4.24 -11.56
N ILE A 115 -28.07 -3.05 -12.00
CA ILE A 115 -27.24 -1.83 -11.95
C ILE A 115 -26.79 -1.55 -10.52
N GLU A 116 -27.69 -1.61 -9.54
CA GLU A 116 -27.34 -1.38 -8.13
C GLU A 116 -26.39 -2.47 -7.60
N ARG A 117 -26.64 -3.73 -7.96
CA ARG A 117 -25.75 -4.84 -7.62
C ARG A 117 -24.33 -4.64 -8.18
N GLN A 118 -24.21 -4.19 -9.42
CA GLN A 118 -22.91 -3.93 -10.04
C GLN A 118 -22.19 -2.73 -9.40
N LYS A 119 -22.91 -1.68 -9.01
CA LYS A 119 -22.35 -0.56 -8.22
C LYS A 119 -21.79 -1.05 -6.88
N GLN A 120 -22.51 -1.93 -6.19
CA GLN A 120 -22.02 -2.53 -4.94
C GLN A 120 -20.75 -3.36 -5.17
N ARG A 121 -20.70 -4.18 -6.22
CA ARG A 121 -19.49 -4.95 -6.59
C ARG A 121 -18.28 -4.05 -6.88
N ILE A 122 -18.51 -2.91 -7.54
CA ILE A 122 -17.47 -1.90 -7.78
C ILE A 122 -16.96 -1.33 -6.45
N ALA A 123 -17.85 -0.90 -5.56
CA ALA A 123 -17.47 -0.36 -4.26
C ALA A 123 -16.69 -1.38 -3.41
N ASP A 124 -17.12 -2.65 -3.40
CA ASP A 124 -16.44 -3.74 -2.70
C ASP A 124 -15.04 -4.00 -3.27
N ALA A 125 -14.89 -4.01 -4.60
CA ALA A 125 -13.60 -4.20 -5.26
C ALA A 125 -12.63 -3.04 -4.96
N GLU A 126 -13.12 -1.80 -4.97
CA GLU A 126 -12.33 -0.61 -4.60
C GLU A 126 -11.90 -0.65 -3.13
N LEU A 127 -12.80 -1.05 -2.22
CA LEU A 127 -12.46 -1.24 -0.81
C LEU A 127 -11.37 -2.32 -0.64
N ARG A 128 -11.47 -3.44 -1.37
CA ARG A 128 -10.44 -4.50 -1.35
C ARG A 128 -9.10 -4.00 -1.86
N LEU A 129 -9.08 -3.18 -2.91
CA LEU A 129 -7.85 -2.58 -3.43
C LEU A 129 -7.19 -1.66 -2.41
N THR A 130 -7.95 -0.74 -1.81
CA THR A 130 -7.40 0.15 -0.76
C THR A 130 -6.87 -0.62 0.44
N ARG A 131 -7.51 -1.74 0.80
CA ARG A 131 -7.04 -2.65 1.85
C ARG A 131 -5.73 -3.35 1.45
N CYS A 132 -5.62 -3.82 0.22
CA CYS A 132 -4.38 -4.42 -0.30
C CYS A 132 -3.23 -3.40 -0.30
N ASP A 133 -3.48 -2.16 -0.71
CA ASP A 133 -2.48 -1.08 -0.72
C ASP A 133 -1.98 -0.76 0.69
N ARG A 134 -2.90 -0.66 1.66
CA ARG A 134 -2.53 -0.50 3.08
C ARG A 134 -1.71 -1.68 3.58
N GLY A 135 -2.14 -2.91 3.29
CA GLY A 135 -1.41 -4.13 3.64
C GLY A 135 0.01 -4.15 3.06
N ARG A 136 0.16 -3.77 1.80
CA ARG A 136 1.46 -3.66 1.14
C ARG A 136 2.38 -2.65 1.82
N ARG A 137 1.86 -1.47 2.19
CA ARG A 137 2.64 -0.45 2.92
C ARG A 137 3.12 -0.95 4.28
N ILE A 138 2.27 -1.67 5.01
CA ILE A 138 2.62 -2.27 6.31
C ILE A 138 3.76 -3.29 6.14
N VAL A 139 3.61 -4.24 5.22
CA VAL A 139 4.64 -5.27 4.99
C VAL A 139 5.97 -4.64 4.54
N MET A 140 5.93 -3.58 3.72
CA MET A 140 7.15 -2.85 3.33
C MET A 140 7.81 -2.14 4.52
N ALA A 141 7.02 -1.52 5.40
CA ALA A 141 7.54 -0.88 6.61
C ALA A 141 8.15 -1.92 7.57
N GLU A 142 7.50 -3.06 7.75
CA GLU A 142 8.03 -4.17 8.57
C GLU A 142 9.35 -4.71 8.02
N LYS A 143 9.45 -4.89 6.69
CA LYS A 143 10.71 -5.26 6.03
C LYS A 143 11.81 -4.23 6.22
N ALA A 144 11.49 -2.94 6.11
CA ALA A 144 12.46 -1.87 6.32
C ALA A 144 12.96 -1.85 7.78
N VAL A 145 12.06 -1.99 8.76
CA VAL A 145 12.41 -2.06 10.18
C VAL A 145 13.28 -3.29 10.48
N ARG A 146 12.95 -4.44 9.89
CA ARG A 146 13.76 -5.66 10.08
C ARG A 146 15.16 -5.52 9.48
N ALA A 147 15.27 -4.99 8.26
CA ALA A 147 16.57 -4.74 7.63
C ALA A 147 17.43 -3.73 8.42
N LEU A 148 16.81 -2.72 9.04
CA LEU A 148 17.52 -1.81 9.95
C LEU A 148 18.03 -2.53 11.20
N ARG A 149 17.21 -3.38 11.82
CA ARG A 149 17.59 -4.18 12.99
C ARG A 149 18.77 -5.10 12.69
N GLU A 150 18.70 -5.85 11.59
CA GLU A 150 19.76 -6.77 11.14
C GLU A 150 21.09 -6.04 10.91
N ARG A 151 21.07 -4.84 10.32
CA ARG A 151 22.28 -4.01 10.16
C ARG A 151 22.83 -3.52 11.50
N THR A 152 21.96 -3.12 12.42
CA THR A 152 22.40 -2.65 13.75
C THR A 152 22.95 -3.78 14.61
N THR A 153 22.34 -4.97 14.57
CA THR A 153 22.83 -6.14 15.32
C THR A 153 24.14 -6.65 14.74
N GLY A 154 24.23 -6.78 13.41
CA GLY A 154 25.47 -7.21 12.75
C GLY A 154 26.63 -6.26 13.03
N ARG A 155 26.39 -4.95 13.00
CA ARG A 155 27.41 -3.96 13.36
C ARG A 155 27.82 -4.01 14.83
N ALA A 156 26.85 -4.22 15.74
CA ALA A 156 27.15 -4.35 17.16
C ALA A 156 27.97 -5.61 17.47
N GLU A 157 27.73 -6.71 16.75
CA GLU A 157 28.51 -7.95 16.85
C GLU A 157 29.94 -7.74 16.33
N GLU A 158 30.12 -7.09 15.17
CA GLU A 158 31.43 -6.75 14.61
C GLU A 158 32.23 -5.81 15.54
N ASP A 159 31.60 -4.74 16.03
CA ASP A 159 32.22 -3.79 16.96
C ASP A 159 32.60 -4.49 18.28
N GLY A 160 31.78 -5.43 18.75
CA GLY A 160 32.06 -6.25 19.93
C GLY A 160 33.25 -7.21 19.75
N GLN A 161 33.40 -7.81 18.57
CA GLN A 161 34.54 -8.67 18.24
C GLN A 161 35.85 -7.88 18.18
N LEU A 162 35.83 -6.72 17.53
CA LEU A 162 36.99 -5.81 17.47
C LEU A 162 37.42 -5.34 18.86
N LEU A 163 36.46 -5.03 19.73
CA LEU A 163 36.74 -4.67 21.12
C LEU A 163 37.39 -5.84 21.89
N ALA A 164 36.86 -7.05 21.74
CA ALA A 164 37.41 -8.24 22.38
C ALA A 164 38.85 -8.54 21.93
N GLU A 165 39.16 -8.37 20.65
CA GLU A 165 40.52 -8.50 20.11
C GLU A 165 41.46 -7.42 20.67
N ALA A 166 41.00 -6.18 20.79
CA ALA A 166 41.78 -5.10 21.39
C ALA A 166 42.08 -5.37 22.88
N GLU A 167 41.10 -5.89 23.62
CA GLU A 167 41.25 -6.28 25.03
C GLU A 167 42.25 -7.43 25.20
N ALA A 168 42.17 -8.46 24.35
CA ALA A 168 43.12 -9.58 24.36
C ALA A 168 44.55 -9.11 24.09
N THR A 169 44.72 -8.18 23.15
CA THR A 169 46.02 -7.59 22.80
C THR A 169 46.59 -6.78 23.96
N LEU A 170 45.77 -5.95 24.62
CA LEU A 170 46.15 -5.22 25.83
C LEU A 170 46.55 -6.16 26.98
N ALA A 171 45.83 -7.26 27.17
CA ALA A 171 46.15 -8.26 28.18
C ALA A 171 47.49 -8.98 27.91
N CYS A 172 47.84 -9.18 26.63
CA CYS A 172 49.12 -9.74 26.22
C CYS A 172 50.27 -8.76 26.49
N LEU A 173 50.11 -7.48 26.11
CA LEU A 173 51.10 -6.43 26.37
C LEU A 173 51.34 -6.20 27.86
N ARG A 174 50.29 -6.25 28.69
CA ARG A 174 50.44 -6.17 30.15
C ARG A 174 51.23 -7.35 30.72
N ARG A 175 51.00 -8.56 30.21
CA ARG A 175 51.77 -9.76 30.61
C ARG A 175 53.24 -9.64 30.21
N SER A 176 53.55 -9.18 29.00
CA SER A 176 54.94 -9.00 28.56
C SER A 176 55.66 -7.90 29.34
N GLN A 177 54.97 -6.83 29.74
CA GLN A 177 55.54 -5.79 30.62
C GLN A 177 55.85 -6.32 32.02
N MET A 178 54.94 -7.11 32.62
CA MET A 178 55.18 -7.76 33.91
C MET A 178 56.37 -8.74 33.85
N GLN A 179 56.51 -9.47 32.75
CA GLN A 179 57.64 -10.39 32.52
C GLN A 179 58.96 -9.65 32.26
N GLY A 180 58.94 -8.54 31.50
CA GLY A 180 60.11 -7.70 31.25
C GLY A 180 60.62 -6.95 32.50
N LEU A 181 59.74 -6.69 33.46
CA LEU A 181 60.11 -6.17 34.79
C LEU A 181 60.76 -7.24 35.70
N SER A 182 60.62 -8.53 35.36
CA SER A 182 61.28 -9.63 36.07
C SER A 182 62.69 -9.94 35.56
N THR A 183 63.11 -9.38 34.41
CA THR A 183 64.39 -9.68 33.76
C THR A 183 65.23 -8.42 33.46
N ARG A 184 65.13 -7.38 34.29
CA ARG A 184 66.01 -6.20 34.20
C ARG A 184 66.70 -5.91 35.52
N ALA A 185 67.77 -6.65 35.79
CA ALA A 185 68.85 -6.18 36.65
C ALA A 185 69.60 -5.04 35.94
N PRO A 186 69.93 -3.92 36.60
CA PRO A 186 70.66 -2.82 35.96
C PRO A 186 72.17 -3.10 35.96
N ALA A 187 72.81 -3.01 34.79
CA ALA A 187 74.26 -2.89 34.68
C ALA A 187 74.64 -1.40 34.51
N PRO A 188 75.68 -0.89 35.20
CA PRO A 188 76.07 0.51 35.09
C PRO A 188 77.11 0.70 33.98
N ARG A 189 77.05 1.83 33.27
CA ARG A 189 78.22 2.62 32.88
C ARG A 189 77.85 3.99 32.29
N GLN A 190 78.78 4.90 32.56
CA GLN A 190 78.78 6.36 32.61
C GLN A 190 79.17 7.02 31.25
N PRO A 191 79.24 8.37 31.16
CA PRO A 191 78.75 9.16 30.02
C PRO A 191 79.86 9.75 29.13
N ALA A 192 79.48 10.20 27.91
CA ALA A 192 80.27 11.15 27.11
C ALA A 192 79.38 12.05 26.21
N ALA A 193 79.47 13.36 26.49
CA ALA A 193 79.41 14.58 25.66
C ALA A 193 78.45 14.75 24.43
N LEU A 194 77.44 15.64 24.62
CA LEU A 194 76.92 16.81 23.86
C LEU A 194 77.29 17.08 22.36
N PRO A 195 76.59 17.97 21.59
CA PRO A 195 75.33 18.73 21.83
C PRO A 195 74.27 18.75 20.66
N GLY A 196 73.01 19.01 21.03
CA GLY A 196 72.09 19.94 20.34
C GLY A 196 71.36 19.52 19.05
N VAL A 197 70.07 19.13 19.16
CA VAL A 197 68.97 19.65 18.33
C VAL A 197 67.68 19.65 19.15
N PHE A 198 66.95 20.76 19.06
CA PHE A 198 65.74 21.11 19.79
C PHE A 198 64.53 20.20 19.51
N ALA A 199 63.65 20.23 20.52
CA ALA A 199 62.38 19.53 20.69
C ALA A 199 61.28 19.85 19.66
N GLY A 200 60.40 18.87 19.46
CA GLY A 200 59.02 19.05 18.99
C GLY A 200 58.17 17.81 19.32
N PRO A 201 57.13 17.89 20.17
CA PRO A 201 56.26 16.75 20.46
C PRO A 201 55.19 16.58 19.36
N PRO A 202 54.78 15.36 18.97
CA PRO A 202 53.47 15.18 18.36
C PRO A 202 52.41 15.34 19.47
N SER A 203 51.79 16.51 19.47
CA SER A 203 50.68 16.88 20.33
C SER A 203 49.43 16.05 20.04
N GLN A 204 48.71 15.79 21.13
CA GLN A 204 47.50 14.99 21.24
C GLN A 204 46.41 15.43 20.27
N ARG A 205 45.70 14.47 19.66
CA ARG A 205 44.45 14.74 18.93
C ARG A 205 43.38 15.17 19.95
N ARG A 206 43.13 16.48 20.03
CA ARG A 206 41.99 17.05 20.76
C ARG A 206 40.69 16.70 20.02
N SER A 207 39.71 16.20 20.76
CA SER A 207 38.32 16.15 20.31
C SER A 207 37.81 17.59 20.08
N PRO A 208 37.08 17.88 18.99
CA PRO A 208 36.63 19.23 18.71
C PRO A 208 35.64 19.71 19.78
N SER A 209 35.87 20.91 20.28
CA SER A 209 34.99 21.57 21.24
C SER A 209 33.69 22.01 20.57
N ALA A 210 32.59 22.04 21.31
CA ALA A 210 31.27 22.46 20.82
C ALA A 210 31.27 23.84 20.12
N ALA A 211 32.20 24.74 20.49
CA ALA A 211 32.38 26.03 19.83
C ALA A 211 32.90 25.89 18.38
N GLU A 212 33.78 24.93 18.10
CA GLU A 212 34.35 24.68 16.77
C GLU A 212 33.32 24.01 15.84
N VAL A 213 32.47 23.15 16.40
CA VAL A 213 31.35 22.53 15.66
C VAL A 213 30.32 23.58 15.25
N LEU A 214 30.04 24.57 16.11
CA LEU A 214 29.12 25.67 15.81
C LEU A 214 29.65 26.61 14.72
N VAL A 215 30.95 26.91 14.71
CA VAL A 215 31.58 27.67 13.61
C VAL A 215 31.50 26.90 12.28
N GLY A 216 31.69 25.57 12.31
CA GLY A 216 31.54 24.71 11.13
C GLY A 216 30.11 24.61 10.59
N ILE A 217 29.09 24.73 11.44
CA ILE A 217 27.68 24.79 11.01
C ILE A 217 27.38 26.17 10.39
N ARG A 218 27.88 27.26 10.99
CA ARG A 218 27.65 28.63 10.51
C ARG A 218 28.30 28.90 9.14
N ASN A 219 29.49 28.36 8.90
CA ASN A 219 30.18 28.49 7.60
C ASN A 219 29.50 27.68 6.47
N ARG A 220 28.89 26.52 6.79
CA ARG A 220 28.12 25.74 5.81
C ARG A 220 26.78 26.40 5.44
N ALA A 221 26.12 27.04 6.40
CA ALA A 221 24.92 27.85 6.13
C ALA A 221 25.22 29.06 5.22
N MET A 222 26.37 29.72 5.41
CA MET A 222 26.83 30.81 4.53
C MET A 222 27.17 30.34 3.11
N MET A 223 27.74 29.14 2.95
CA MET A 223 28.08 28.57 1.64
C MET A 223 26.84 28.11 0.86
N ALA A 224 25.80 27.61 1.54
CA ALA A 224 24.53 27.21 0.91
C ALA A 224 23.71 28.40 0.38
N SER A 225 23.92 29.60 0.92
CA SER A 225 23.25 30.85 0.49
C SER A 225 23.89 31.52 -0.74
N ARG A 226 25.03 31.02 -1.24
CA ARG A 226 25.78 31.61 -2.37
C ARG A 226 25.65 30.82 -3.68
N VAL A 227 24.86 29.74 -3.68
CA VAL A 227 24.63 28.84 -4.82
C VAL A 227 23.14 28.81 -5.23
N ALA A 228 22.34 29.76 -4.72
CA ALA A 228 20.98 30.06 -5.17
C ALA A 228 20.98 31.46 -5.80
#